data_AF-A0A937X9V2-F1
#
_entry.id   AF-A0A937X9V2-F1
#
_cell.length_a   1.000
_cell.length_b   1.000
_cell.length_c   1.000
_cell.angle_alpha   90.00
_cell.angle_beta   90.00
_cell.angle_gamma   90.00
#
_symmetry.space_group_name_H-M   'P 1'
#
loop_
_entity.id
_entity.type
_entity.pdbx_description
1 polymer ?
#
loop_
_entity_poly.entity_id
_entity_poly.type
_entity_poly.pdbx_seq_one_letter_code
_entity_poly.pdbx_strand_id
1 'polypeptide(L)'
;MTRAALALGLGVWLTVAATARAALEIYFIDVEGGQATLVITPAGETLLADAGYGGRVGSRDADRILAAAAAAGVTRIDYLLVTHFHPDHAGGVAQLDGRIPIDTFIDYGTPLGEDRMAIGTFRSYEPVRLRGRHLVPAPGDRLPLAGVEARVVSSGGAVLTEPLPGGGNTPAGCDAVEDTPPDGTENYRSIGVMLTLGSFRFLNLGDLSGNTLASLVCPSNLLGTASVYLIAHHGDYDSNLPALYDAVRPRVAIMNNGVRKGGAPEAFATVRQSAVEDLWQLHFSRNEGVVNAPDDFIANVDDGSSAWWLRLTAREDGSFRIVNSRTGFSRDYAGTEPGPAASGSAQAGRAGPTGRRTDPRLQQGYGEGLAPPLSCSTVRGHEHDRRAGPRFLRSGFPCRGAARRCQGRAGRLRPLPPARHEHRCAPEVLGRSARGTGDDARAVSGDRIPQRLRAAAAGPSGAEDHHG
;
A
#
# COMPACT_ATOMS: atom_id res chain seq x y z
N MET A 1 -16.68 5.02 77.68
CA MET A 1 -16.24 6.05 76.71
C MET A 1 -15.14 5.44 75.86
N THR A 2 -15.49 5.11 74.62
CA THR A 2 -14.71 4.31 73.66
C THR A 2 -13.61 5.14 73.00
N ARG A 3 -12.37 4.64 73.00
CA ARG A 3 -11.23 5.23 72.27
C ARG A 3 -11.32 4.83 70.80
N ALA A 4 -11.45 5.81 69.91
CA ALA A 4 -11.37 5.63 68.46
C ALA A 4 -9.89 5.67 68.03
N ALA A 5 -9.42 4.59 67.42
CA ALA A 5 -8.13 4.54 66.73
C ALA A 5 -8.33 4.93 65.26
N LEU A 6 -7.72 6.03 64.83
CA LEU A 6 -7.59 6.37 63.41
C LEU A 6 -6.47 5.50 62.81
N ALA A 7 -6.83 4.58 61.93
CA ALA A 7 -5.88 3.91 61.04
C ALA A 7 -5.73 4.75 59.77
N LEU A 8 -4.58 5.40 59.57
CA LEU A 8 -4.21 5.96 58.27
C LEU A 8 -3.84 4.80 57.33
N GLY A 9 -4.72 4.50 56.39
CA GLY A 9 -4.40 3.61 55.26
C GLY A 9 -3.51 4.34 54.27
N LEU A 10 -2.24 3.95 54.19
CA LEU A 10 -1.31 4.39 53.16
C LEU A 10 -1.69 3.65 51.85
N GLY A 11 -2.44 4.32 50.97
CA GLY A 11 -2.76 3.80 49.65
C GLY A 11 -1.50 3.77 48.78
N VAL A 12 -0.95 2.58 48.56
CA VAL A 12 0.11 2.35 47.58
C VAL A 12 -0.55 2.40 46.20
N TRP A 13 -0.39 3.53 45.51
CA TRP A 13 -0.71 3.63 44.09
C TRP A 13 0.40 2.91 43.31
N LEU A 14 0.17 1.65 42.95
CA LEU A 14 0.97 1.02 41.90
C LEU A 14 0.65 1.72 40.58
N THR A 15 1.47 2.71 40.20
CA THR A 15 1.53 3.14 38.82
C THR A 15 2.12 2.00 38.02
N VAL A 16 1.26 1.23 37.35
CA VAL A 16 1.69 0.37 36.24
C VAL A 16 2.16 1.32 35.16
N ALA A 17 3.45 1.65 35.17
CA ALA A 17 4.09 2.24 34.01
C ALA A 17 3.92 1.22 32.88
N ALA A 18 2.98 1.49 31.97
CA ALA A 18 2.92 0.74 30.73
C ALA A 18 4.33 0.83 30.13
N THR A 19 5.02 -0.30 30.06
CA THR A 19 6.33 -0.37 29.40
C THR A 19 6.07 0.00 27.95
N ALA A 20 6.34 1.27 27.60
CA ALA A 20 6.30 1.74 26.22
C ALA A 20 7.10 0.75 25.39
N ARG A 21 6.49 0.25 24.31
CA ARG A 21 7.15 -0.68 23.41
C ARG A 21 8.36 0.08 22.86
N ALA A 22 9.58 -0.45 23.00
CA ALA A 22 10.78 0.29 22.58
C ALA A 22 10.93 0.39 21.04
N ALA A 23 9.93 -0.03 20.27
CA ALA A 23 10.00 -0.18 18.83
C ALA A 23 8.64 0.14 18.17
N LEU A 24 8.72 0.65 16.95
CA LEU A 24 7.59 0.71 16.02
C LEU A 24 7.40 -0.67 15.42
N GLU A 25 6.17 -1.17 15.42
CA GLU A 25 5.83 -2.42 14.72
C GLU A 25 4.87 -2.16 13.58
N ILE A 26 5.09 -2.85 12.46
CA ILE A 26 4.26 -2.76 11.26
C ILE A 26 3.95 -4.17 10.79
N TYR A 27 2.67 -4.48 10.67
CA TYR A 27 2.14 -5.73 10.16
C TYR A 27 1.55 -5.47 8.78
N PHE A 28 2.15 -6.07 7.76
CA PHE A 28 1.62 -6.10 6.40
C PHE A 28 0.73 -7.33 6.28
N ILE A 29 -0.58 -7.13 6.19
CA ILE A 29 -1.59 -8.19 6.31
C ILE A 29 -2.06 -8.57 4.91
N ASP A 30 -2.00 -9.87 4.59
CA ASP A 30 -2.45 -10.35 3.28
C ASP A 30 -3.98 -10.27 3.15
N VAL A 31 -4.41 -9.45 2.20
CA VAL A 31 -5.81 -9.29 1.78
C VAL A 31 -5.96 -9.57 0.28
N GLU A 32 -5.02 -10.33 -0.31
CA GLU A 32 -5.00 -10.80 -1.71
C GLU A 32 -5.03 -9.70 -2.78
N GLY A 33 -4.05 -8.79 -2.73
CA GLY A 33 -3.95 -7.69 -3.69
C GLY A 33 -4.89 -6.54 -3.32
N GLY A 34 -5.00 -6.26 -2.03
CA GLY A 34 -5.53 -5.02 -1.48
C GLY A 34 -4.52 -4.47 -0.47
N GLN A 35 -4.96 -3.56 0.40
CA GLN A 35 -4.11 -3.08 1.49
C GLN A 35 -4.76 -3.26 2.86
N ALA A 36 -3.97 -3.76 3.80
CA ALA A 36 -4.21 -3.66 5.23
C ALA A 36 -2.85 -3.65 5.95
N THR A 37 -2.50 -2.50 6.52
CA THR A 37 -1.22 -2.31 7.23
C THR A 37 -1.49 -1.82 8.64
N LEU A 38 -1.23 -2.68 9.64
CA LEU A 38 -1.40 -2.34 11.05
C LEU A 38 -0.07 -1.84 11.63
N VAL A 39 -0.06 -0.61 12.10
CA VAL A 39 1.08 0.05 12.76
C VAL A 39 0.80 0.15 14.25
N ILE A 40 1.80 -0.16 15.07
CA ILE A 40 1.77 -0.04 16.53
C ILE A 40 2.97 0.81 16.94
N THR A 41 2.71 1.97 17.52
CA THR A 41 3.76 2.93 17.88
C THR A 41 4.50 2.49 19.14
N PRO A 42 5.68 3.06 19.41
CA PRO A 42 6.34 2.89 20.70
C PRO A 42 5.45 3.29 21.90
N ALA A 43 4.56 4.26 21.71
CA ALA A 43 3.60 4.69 22.72
C ALA A 43 2.41 3.73 22.89
N GLY A 44 2.30 2.70 22.04
CA GLY A 44 1.22 1.72 22.07
C GLY A 44 -0.06 2.13 21.33
N GLU A 45 -0.05 3.26 20.61
CA GLU A 45 -1.16 3.66 19.74
C GLU A 45 -1.16 2.84 18.45
N THR A 46 -2.35 2.67 17.87
CA THR A 46 -2.58 1.81 16.71
C THR A 46 -3.13 2.59 15.52
N LEU A 47 -2.53 2.38 14.35
CA LEU A 47 -3.01 2.89 13.07
C LEU A 47 -3.21 1.71 12.12
N LEU A 48 -4.44 1.47 11.67
CA LEU A 48 -4.73 0.57 10.56
C LEU A 48 -4.88 1.40 9.29
N ALA A 49 -3.94 1.26 8.35
CA ALA A 49 -4.05 1.82 7.00
C ALA A 49 -4.70 0.80 6.07
N ASP A 50 -5.90 1.12 5.62
CA ASP A 50 -6.81 0.31 4.80
C ASP A 50 -7.26 -1.02 5.45
N ALA A 51 -8.28 -1.63 4.87
CA ALA A 51 -8.99 -2.78 5.43
C ALA A 51 -9.30 -3.87 4.39
N GLY A 52 -8.61 -3.89 3.25
CA GLY A 52 -8.83 -4.91 2.23
C GLY A 52 -10.22 -4.85 1.58
N TYR A 53 -10.58 -5.96 0.96
CA TYR A 53 -11.86 -6.17 0.30
C TYR A 53 -13.02 -6.30 1.28
N GLY A 54 -14.13 -5.67 0.89
CA GLY A 54 -15.44 -5.99 1.43
C GLY A 54 -16.10 -7.13 0.66
N GLY A 55 -16.87 -7.97 1.34
CA GLY A 55 -17.69 -9.01 0.72
C GLY A 55 -19.19 -8.71 0.83
N ARG A 56 -19.96 -9.08 -0.20
CA ARG A 56 -21.42 -9.29 -0.03
C ARG A 56 -21.71 -10.55 0.82
N VAL A 57 -20.78 -11.50 0.82
CA VAL A 57 -20.84 -12.77 1.56
C VAL A 57 -19.46 -12.98 2.21
N GLY A 58 -19.44 -13.17 3.53
CA GLY A 58 -18.23 -13.43 4.31
C GLY A 58 -17.45 -12.17 4.72
N SER A 59 -16.49 -12.36 5.63
CA SER A 59 -15.69 -11.31 6.28
C SER A 59 -14.19 -11.57 6.17
N ARG A 60 -13.74 -12.23 5.09
CA ARG A 60 -12.38 -12.78 4.95
C ARG A 60 -11.31 -11.78 5.37
N ASP A 61 -11.27 -10.60 4.77
CA ASP A 61 -10.19 -9.64 5.02
C ASP A 61 -10.28 -9.05 6.43
N ALA A 62 -11.49 -8.78 6.92
CA ALA A 62 -11.70 -8.42 8.32
C ALA A 62 -11.24 -9.52 9.28
N ASP A 63 -11.46 -10.81 8.96
CA ASP A 63 -11.02 -11.95 9.77
C ASP A 63 -9.49 -12.05 9.80
N ARG A 64 -8.83 -11.82 8.66
CA ARG A 64 -7.36 -11.78 8.55
C ARG A 64 -6.77 -10.61 9.34
N ILE A 65 -7.38 -9.43 9.26
CA ILE A 65 -6.98 -8.25 10.04
C ILE A 65 -7.13 -8.51 11.54
N LEU A 66 -8.26 -9.08 11.97
CA LEU A 66 -8.49 -9.42 13.38
C LEU A 66 -7.53 -10.50 13.87
N ALA A 67 -7.15 -11.47 13.03
CA ALA A 67 -6.13 -12.46 13.38
C ALA A 67 -4.75 -11.83 13.59
N ALA A 68 -4.34 -10.92 12.71
CA ALA A 68 -3.08 -10.18 12.87
C ALA A 68 -3.11 -9.25 14.10
N ALA A 69 -4.22 -8.54 14.33
CA ALA A 69 -4.42 -7.71 15.51
C ALA A 69 -4.34 -8.52 16.81
N ALA A 70 -5.01 -9.68 16.86
CA ALA A 70 -4.94 -10.59 18.00
C ALA A 70 -3.51 -11.11 18.23
N ALA A 71 -2.79 -11.49 17.17
CA ALA A 71 -1.39 -11.91 17.26
C ALA A 71 -0.45 -10.78 17.73
N ALA A 72 -0.82 -9.52 17.49
CA ALA A 72 -0.09 -8.34 17.95
C ALA A 72 -0.49 -7.87 19.36
N GLY A 73 -1.53 -8.47 19.96
CA GLY A 73 -2.11 -8.04 21.24
C GLY A 73 -2.97 -6.77 21.14
N VAL A 74 -3.40 -6.41 19.93
CA VAL A 74 -4.21 -5.21 19.66
C VAL A 74 -5.69 -5.52 19.87
N THR A 75 -6.34 -4.72 20.71
CA THR A 75 -7.76 -4.89 21.08
C THR A 75 -8.64 -3.72 20.63
N ARG A 76 -8.05 -2.66 20.08
CA ARG A 76 -8.70 -1.47 19.53
C ARG A 76 -7.83 -0.87 18.45
N ILE A 77 -8.44 -0.13 17.53
CA ILE A 77 -7.79 0.66 16.50
C ILE A 77 -8.00 2.13 16.87
N ASP A 78 -6.94 2.85 17.21
CA ASP A 78 -7.03 4.26 17.57
C ASP A 78 -7.29 5.12 16.33
N TYR A 79 -6.64 4.77 15.22
CA TYR A 79 -6.77 5.43 13.93
C TYR A 79 -6.99 4.41 12.82
N LEU A 80 -8.06 4.55 12.05
CA LEU A 80 -8.27 3.84 10.79
C LEU A 80 -8.12 4.84 9.66
N LEU A 81 -7.04 4.72 8.89
CA LEU A 81 -6.79 5.54 7.71
C LEU A 81 -7.23 4.79 6.47
N VAL A 82 -8.15 5.38 5.71
CA VAL A 82 -8.52 4.93 4.37
C VAL A 82 -7.73 5.78 3.38
N THR A 83 -6.80 5.17 2.66
CA THR A 83 -5.97 5.88 1.68
C THR A 83 -6.85 6.41 0.55
N HIS A 84 -7.77 5.59 0.06
CA HIS A 84 -8.78 5.93 -0.92
C HIS A 84 -9.93 4.93 -0.92
N PHE A 85 -11.01 5.23 -1.64
CA PHE A 85 -12.29 4.51 -1.48
C PHE A 85 -12.47 3.28 -2.38
N HIS A 86 -11.44 2.72 -3.00
CA HIS A 86 -11.62 1.49 -3.77
C HIS A 86 -11.97 0.29 -2.88
N PRO A 87 -12.68 -0.71 -3.45
CA PRO A 87 -13.21 -1.84 -2.69
C PRO A 87 -12.17 -2.61 -1.90
N ASP A 88 -10.93 -2.66 -2.34
CA ASP A 88 -9.83 -3.42 -1.72
C ASP A 88 -8.98 -2.62 -0.73
N HIS A 89 -9.41 -1.40 -0.46
CA HIS A 89 -8.86 -0.53 0.58
C HIS A 89 -9.92 -0.26 1.64
N ALA A 90 -11.05 0.32 1.24
CA ALA A 90 -12.11 0.72 2.17
C ALA A 90 -13.17 -0.36 2.40
N GLY A 91 -13.17 -1.44 1.62
CA GLY A 91 -14.30 -2.38 1.59
C GLY A 91 -14.49 -3.17 2.88
N GLY A 92 -13.39 -3.57 3.53
CA GLY A 92 -13.47 -4.34 4.78
C GLY A 92 -13.86 -3.52 6.01
N VAL A 93 -13.90 -2.18 5.94
CA VAL A 93 -14.14 -1.33 7.12
C VAL A 93 -15.50 -1.61 7.77
N ALA A 94 -16.55 -1.74 6.97
CA ALA A 94 -17.89 -2.05 7.48
C ALA A 94 -17.99 -3.42 8.14
N GLN A 95 -17.07 -4.34 7.82
CA GLN A 95 -17.03 -5.66 8.41
C GLN A 95 -16.18 -5.72 9.68
N LEU A 96 -15.27 -4.76 9.89
CA LEU A 96 -14.53 -4.58 11.15
C LEU A 96 -15.38 -3.91 12.23
N ASP A 97 -16.37 -3.12 11.81
CA ASP A 97 -17.29 -2.43 12.71
C ASP A 97 -17.97 -3.39 13.69
N GLY A 98 -17.99 -3.01 14.97
CA GLY A 98 -18.55 -3.82 16.05
C GLY A 98 -17.74 -5.07 16.43
N ARG A 99 -16.65 -5.38 15.72
CA ARG A 99 -15.76 -6.53 16.01
C ARG A 99 -14.45 -6.10 16.67
N ILE A 100 -13.98 -4.91 16.34
CA ILE A 100 -12.88 -4.22 17.01
C ILE A 100 -13.25 -2.74 17.15
N PRO A 101 -13.11 -2.12 18.34
CA PRO A 101 -13.37 -0.69 18.50
C PRO A 101 -12.46 0.13 17.60
N ILE A 102 -13.03 1.10 16.88
CA ILE A 102 -12.31 2.08 16.05
C ILE A 102 -12.67 3.47 16.56
N ASP A 103 -11.67 4.28 16.91
CA ASP A 103 -11.89 5.59 17.54
C ASP A 103 -11.92 6.73 16.51
N THR A 104 -10.86 6.87 15.72
CA THR A 104 -10.71 7.95 14.73
C THR A 104 -10.58 7.41 13.32
N PHE A 105 -11.37 7.94 12.39
CA PHE A 105 -11.27 7.69 10.96
C PHE A 105 -10.51 8.82 10.27
N ILE A 106 -9.64 8.46 9.32
CA ILE A 106 -8.85 9.40 8.53
C ILE A 106 -9.08 9.08 7.05
N ASP A 107 -9.57 10.05 6.29
CA ASP A 107 -9.77 9.97 4.84
C ASP A 107 -9.71 11.39 4.24
N TYR A 108 -9.82 11.56 2.91
CA TYR A 108 -9.81 12.89 2.29
C TYR A 108 -11.21 13.52 2.14
N GLY A 109 -12.21 13.01 2.87
CA GLY A 109 -13.59 13.48 2.88
C GLY A 109 -14.54 12.59 2.08
N THR A 110 -15.25 13.18 1.13
CA THR A 110 -16.18 12.47 0.25
C THR A 110 -15.50 12.07 -1.06
N PRO A 111 -15.92 10.97 -1.73
CA PRO A 111 -15.40 10.62 -3.05
C PRO A 111 -15.48 11.80 -4.00
N LEU A 112 -14.39 12.02 -4.73
CA LEU A 112 -14.32 13.08 -5.73
C LEU A 112 -14.64 12.47 -7.11
N GLY A 113 -15.25 13.21 -8.02
CA GLY A 113 -15.56 12.70 -9.36
C GLY A 113 -16.63 11.59 -9.40
N GLU A 114 -16.54 10.72 -10.41
CA GLU A 114 -17.62 9.79 -10.80
C GLU A 114 -17.22 8.30 -10.74
N ASP A 115 -16.11 7.97 -10.08
CA ASP A 115 -15.66 6.57 -9.94
C ASP A 115 -16.73 5.74 -9.20
N ARG A 116 -17.40 4.87 -9.94
CA ARG A 116 -18.52 4.07 -9.43
C ARG A 116 -18.09 3.05 -8.38
N MET A 117 -16.85 2.55 -8.45
CA MET A 117 -16.34 1.60 -7.47
C MET A 117 -16.14 2.31 -6.15
N ALA A 118 -15.48 3.48 -6.18
CA ALA A 118 -15.29 4.33 -5.00
C ALA A 118 -16.62 4.74 -4.36
N ILE A 119 -17.56 5.26 -5.16
CA ILE A 119 -18.89 5.65 -4.68
C ILE A 119 -19.65 4.46 -4.08
N GLY A 120 -19.54 3.28 -4.70
CA GLY A 120 -20.17 2.06 -4.22
C GLY A 120 -19.66 1.64 -2.85
N THR A 121 -18.33 1.58 -2.69
CA THR A 121 -17.68 1.23 -1.41
C THR A 121 -17.96 2.27 -0.33
N PHE A 122 -17.88 3.56 -0.68
CA PHE A 122 -18.10 4.66 0.25
C PHE A 122 -19.48 4.60 0.93
N ARG A 123 -20.53 4.13 0.24
CA ARG A 123 -21.87 3.96 0.82
C ARG A 123 -21.92 2.99 1.99
N SER A 124 -21.04 2.00 2.02
CA SER A 124 -20.91 1.05 3.14
C SER A 124 -19.97 1.59 4.23
N TYR A 125 -18.95 2.34 3.84
CA TYR A 125 -17.96 2.92 4.74
C TYR A 125 -18.49 4.14 5.53
N GLU A 126 -19.21 5.04 4.89
CA GLU A 126 -19.65 6.31 5.49
C GLU A 126 -20.48 6.15 6.76
N PRO A 127 -21.49 5.25 6.83
CA PRO A 127 -22.23 5.06 8.08
C PRO A 127 -21.36 4.60 9.26
N VAL A 128 -20.21 3.98 8.98
CA VAL A 128 -19.26 3.50 9.97
C VAL A 128 -18.38 4.64 10.47
N ARG A 129 -17.79 5.41 9.54
CA ARG A 129 -16.90 6.53 9.91
C ARG A 129 -17.62 7.59 10.74
N LEU A 130 -18.91 7.79 10.51
CA LEU A 130 -19.75 8.76 11.23
C LEU A 130 -19.98 8.42 12.71
N ARG A 131 -19.63 7.21 13.16
CA ARG A 131 -19.71 6.81 14.58
C ARG A 131 -18.47 7.15 15.40
N GLY A 132 -17.36 7.51 14.75
CA GLY A 132 -16.10 7.87 15.38
C GLY A 132 -15.73 9.34 15.18
N ARG A 133 -14.55 9.73 15.66
CA ARG A 133 -13.93 10.99 15.26
C ARG A 133 -13.50 10.91 13.80
N HIS A 134 -13.49 12.04 13.09
CA HIS A 134 -13.12 12.08 11.67
C HIS A 134 -12.10 13.18 11.42
N LEU A 135 -10.99 12.84 10.76
CA LEU A 135 -9.93 13.76 10.36
C LEU A 135 -9.80 13.75 8.84
N VAL A 136 -9.68 14.94 8.25
CA VAL A 136 -9.45 15.14 6.82
C VAL A 136 -8.14 15.90 6.65
N PRO A 137 -6.99 15.21 6.54
CA PRO A 137 -5.69 15.87 6.53
C PRO A 137 -5.33 16.39 5.13
N ALA A 138 -4.62 17.51 5.11
CA ALA A 138 -3.95 18.03 3.93
C ALA A 138 -2.48 17.54 3.86
N PRO A 139 -1.84 17.54 2.67
CA PRO A 139 -0.39 17.30 2.59
C PRO A 139 0.39 18.29 3.46
N GLY A 140 1.34 17.78 4.24
CA GLY A 140 2.14 18.51 5.23
C GLY A 140 1.63 18.37 6.67
N ASP A 141 0.36 18.01 6.85
CA ASP A 141 -0.21 17.80 8.18
C ASP A 141 0.48 16.64 8.92
N ARG A 142 0.52 16.77 10.25
CA ARG A 142 0.97 15.70 11.15
C ARG A 142 -0.24 14.96 11.70
N LEU A 143 -0.32 13.67 11.46
CA LEU A 143 -1.30 12.82 12.14
C LEU A 143 -0.96 12.72 13.63
N PRO A 144 -1.97 12.72 14.54
CA PRO A 144 -1.76 12.75 15.98
C PRO A 144 -1.37 11.37 16.56
N LEU A 145 -0.35 10.74 15.98
CA LEU A 145 0.13 9.40 16.34
C LEU A 145 1.33 9.50 17.28
N ALA A 146 1.14 9.20 18.57
CA ALA A 146 2.15 9.36 19.61
C ALA A 146 3.32 8.39 19.47
N GLY A 147 4.54 8.84 19.79
CA GLY A 147 5.76 8.02 19.72
C GLY A 147 6.34 7.85 18.31
N VAL A 148 5.74 8.44 17.28
CA VAL A 148 6.25 8.47 15.91
C VAL A 148 5.89 9.82 15.27
N GLU A 149 6.62 10.25 14.25
CA GLU A 149 6.18 11.34 13.38
C GLU A 149 5.47 10.76 12.15
N ALA A 150 4.22 11.14 11.93
CA ALA A 150 3.42 10.68 10.80
C ALA A 150 3.02 11.89 9.94
N ARG A 151 3.71 12.07 8.80
CA ARG A 151 3.46 13.19 7.87
C ARG A 151 2.61 12.73 6.70
N VAL A 152 1.54 13.46 6.42
CA VAL A 152 0.74 13.24 5.21
C VAL A 152 1.48 13.85 4.02
N VAL A 153 1.74 13.05 2.98
CA VAL A 153 2.52 13.47 1.80
C VAL A 153 1.65 13.70 0.56
N SER A 154 0.48 13.07 0.52
CA SER A 154 -0.56 13.30 -0.49
C SER A 154 -1.93 13.11 0.17
N SER A 155 -2.96 13.77 -0.37
CA SER A 155 -4.35 13.61 0.08
C SER A 155 -5.30 14.24 -0.94
N GLY A 156 -6.33 13.51 -1.39
CA GLY A 156 -7.40 14.06 -2.24
C GLY A 156 -6.91 14.57 -3.61
N GLY A 157 -5.75 14.09 -4.09
CA GLY A 157 -5.11 14.50 -5.34
C GLY A 157 -4.11 15.66 -5.19
N ALA A 158 -3.99 16.25 -4.00
CA ALA A 158 -2.91 17.17 -3.68
C ALA A 158 -1.69 16.40 -3.16
N VAL A 159 -0.50 16.98 -3.34
CA VAL A 159 0.79 16.51 -2.82
C VAL A 159 1.45 17.60 -1.99
N LEU A 160 2.55 17.27 -1.30
CA LEU A 160 3.40 18.25 -0.64
C LEU A 160 3.78 19.41 -1.59
N THR A 161 3.97 20.59 -1.01
CA THR A 161 4.53 21.76 -1.73
C THR A 161 5.95 22.07 -1.32
N GLU A 162 6.40 21.51 -0.20
CA GLU A 162 7.75 21.68 0.34
C GLU A 162 8.37 20.30 0.61
N PRO A 163 9.68 20.12 0.36
CA PRO A 163 10.35 18.88 0.66
C PRO A 163 10.40 18.55 2.15
N LEU A 164 10.16 17.28 2.48
CA LEU A 164 10.52 16.72 3.79
C LEU A 164 12.05 16.69 3.97
N PRO A 165 12.55 16.57 5.22
CA PRO A 165 13.99 16.45 5.47
C PRO A 165 14.65 15.36 4.61
N GLY A 166 15.77 15.69 3.98
CA GLY A 166 16.48 14.83 3.04
C GLY A 166 15.96 14.87 1.60
N GLY A 167 14.94 15.68 1.30
CA GLY A 167 14.47 15.97 -0.06
C GLY A 167 15.11 17.21 -0.68
N GLY A 168 14.57 17.68 -1.80
CA GLY A 168 14.98 18.87 -2.54
C GLY A 168 15.97 18.62 -3.67
N ASN A 169 16.57 17.44 -3.76
CA ASN A 169 17.36 17.02 -4.91
C ASN A 169 16.46 16.62 -6.08
N THR A 170 16.96 16.72 -7.31
CA THR A 170 16.31 16.11 -8.49
C THR A 170 16.75 14.66 -8.61
N PRO A 171 15.84 13.68 -8.49
CA PRO A 171 16.15 12.27 -8.71
C PRO A 171 16.55 11.97 -10.15
N ALA A 172 17.40 10.96 -10.33
CA ALA A 172 17.65 10.36 -11.63
C ALA A 172 16.35 9.75 -12.18
N GLY A 173 16.18 9.81 -13.50
CA GLY A 173 15.00 9.28 -14.18
C GLY A 173 13.82 10.25 -14.28
N CYS A 174 13.88 11.45 -13.68
CA CYS A 174 12.82 12.46 -13.86
C CYS A 174 12.61 12.88 -15.33
N ASP A 175 13.65 12.82 -16.16
CA ASP A 175 13.56 13.14 -17.59
C ASP A 175 12.81 12.06 -18.40
N ALA A 176 12.66 10.86 -17.85
CA ALA A 176 12.02 9.72 -18.49
C ALA A 176 10.61 9.45 -17.95
N VAL A 177 10.09 10.33 -17.09
CA VAL A 177 8.73 10.20 -16.56
C VAL A 177 7.73 10.48 -17.67
N GLU A 178 6.86 9.51 -17.92
CA GLU A 178 5.77 9.65 -18.87
C GLU A 178 4.65 10.53 -18.29
N ASP A 179 4.08 11.39 -19.14
CA ASP A 179 2.92 12.20 -18.79
C ASP A 179 1.66 11.32 -18.70
N THR A 180 1.27 10.98 -17.48
CA THR A 180 0.10 10.15 -17.17
C THR A 180 -0.88 10.99 -16.34
N PRO A 181 -1.71 11.83 -16.98
CA PRO A 181 -2.63 12.70 -16.26
C PRO A 181 -3.68 11.90 -15.49
N PRO A 182 -4.26 12.47 -14.42
CA PRO A 182 -5.35 11.82 -13.70
C PRO A 182 -6.47 11.37 -14.63
N ASP A 183 -6.83 10.09 -14.55
CA ASP A 183 -7.84 9.45 -15.39
C ASP A 183 -9.26 9.53 -14.79
N GLY A 184 -9.38 10.20 -13.64
CA GLY A 184 -10.63 10.35 -12.89
C GLY A 184 -10.90 9.22 -11.89
N THR A 185 -10.03 8.20 -11.82
CA THR A 185 -10.08 7.15 -10.81
C THR A 185 -9.60 7.62 -9.45
N GLU A 186 -9.91 6.83 -8.43
CA GLU A 186 -9.63 7.16 -7.05
C GLU A 186 -8.15 7.00 -6.65
N ASN A 187 -7.37 6.24 -7.41
CA ASN A 187 -5.95 5.95 -7.15
C ASN A 187 -5.10 7.22 -7.00
N TYR A 188 -5.28 8.18 -7.92
CA TYR A 188 -4.61 9.50 -7.92
C TYR A 188 -4.89 10.34 -6.67
N ARG A 189 -5.84 9.94 -5.83
CA ARG A 189 -6.29 10.68 -4.65
C ARG A 189 -5.81 10.07 -3.33
N SER A 190 -5.07 8.96 -3.42
CA SER A 190 -4.58 8.22 -2.26
C SER A 190 -3.88 9.12 -1.24
N ILE A 191 -4.26 8.96 0.04
CA ILE A 191 -3.50 9.52 1.15
C ILE A 191 -2.20 8.75 1.29
N GLY A 192 -1.08 9.43 1.09
CA GLY A 192 0.24 8.93 1.40
C GLY A 192 0.71 9.41 2.76
N VAL A 193 1.45 8.57 3.48
CA VAL A 193 2.02 8.87 4.80
C VAL A 193 3.48 8.44 4.89
N MET A 194 4.33 9.34 5.38
CA MET A 194 5.69 9.06 5.83
C MET A 194 5.72 8.94 7.35
N LEU A 195 6.02 7.74 7.86
CA LEU A 195 6.27 7.50 9.28
C LEU A 195 7.76 7.61 9.58
N THR A 196 8.14 8.34 10.63
CA THR A 196 9.54 8.53 11.06
C THR A 196 9.70 8.21 12.54
N LEU A 197 10.60 7.28 12.86
CA LEU A 197 11.05 6.96 14.22
C LEU A 197 12.58 7.09 14.27
N GLY A 198 13.08 8.20 14.83
CA GLY A 198 14.51 8.52 14.76
C GLY A 198 15.02 8.53 13.30
N SER A 199 15.99 7.68 12.99
CA SER A 199 16.54 7.49 11.64
C SER A 199 15.73 6.52 10.76
N PHE A 200 14.77 5.76 11.32
CA PHE A 200 13.93 4.85 10.54
C PHE A 200 12.79 5.61 9.87
N ARG A 201 12.54 5.32 8.58
CA ARG A 201 11.46 5.93 7.79
C ARG A 201 10.68 4.88 7.01
N PHE A 202 9.35 4.88 7.12
CA PHE A 202 8.45 4.01 6.36
C PHE A 202 7.50 4.84 5.50
N LEU A 203 7.46 4.53 4.20
CA LEU A 203 6.61 5.20 3.22
C LEU A 203 5.47 4.28 2.77
N ASN A 204 4.23 4.74 2.94
CA ASN A 204 3.03 4.15 2.37
C ASN A 204 2.32 5.20 1.51
N LEU A 205 2.06 4.90 0.24
CA LEU A 205 1.41 5.81 -0.69
C LEU A 205 0.01 5.34 -1.12
N GLY A 206 -0.51 4.24 -0.54
CA GLY A 206 -1.71 3.58 -1.05
C GLY A 206 -1.54 3.22 -2.52
N ASP A 207 -2.52 3.58 -3.33
CA ASP A 207 -2.52 3.28 -4.77
C ASP A 207 -2.18 4.50 -5.62
N LEU A 208 -1.43 5.45 -5.05
CA LEU A 208 -1.04 6.63 -5.79
C LEU A 208 -0.28 6.26 -7.07
N SER A 209 -0.77 6.73 -8.21
CA SER A 209 -0.21 6.40 -9.53
C SER A 209 -0.13 7.64 -10.44
N GLY A 210 0.45 7.44 -11.62
CA GLY A 210 0.60 8.45 -12.68
C GLY A 210 1.24 9.77 -12.22
N ASN A 211 0.76 10.89 -12.75
CA ASN A 211 1.34 12.20 -12.50
C ASN A 211 1.28 12.64 -11.03
N THR A 212 0.30 12.20 -10.24
CA THR A 212 0.27 12.55 -8.81
C THR A 212 1.41 11.86 -8.07
N LEU A 213 1.66 10.57 -8.35
CA LEU A 213 2.82 9.86 -7.81
C LEU A 213 4.13 10.51 -8.26
N ALA A 214 4.25 10.84 -9.55
CA ALA A 214 5.44 11.47 -10.10
C ALA A 214 5.72 12.84 -9.47
N SER A 215 4.68 13.62 -9.18
CA SER A 215 4.81 14.97 -8.60
C SER A 215 5.39 14.97 -7.17
N LEU A 216 5.40 13.82 -6.48
CA LEU A 216 6.08 13.68 -5.19
C LEU A 216 7.60 13.65 -5.32
N VAL A 217 8.14 13.37 -6.50
CA VAL A 217 9.58 13.14 -6.70
C VAL A 217 10.19 13.92 -7.85
N CYS A 218 9.39 14.39 -8.80
CA CYS A 218 9.84 15.15 -9.96
C CYS A 218 9.09 16.49 -10.08
N PRO A 219 9.78 17.60 -10.43
CA PRO A 219 11.22 17.70 -10.73
C PRO A 219 12.12 17.73 -9.47
N SER A 220 11.53 17.71 -8.28
CA SER A 220 12.25 17.76 -7.01
C SER A 220 11.68 16.72 -6.06
N ASN A 221 12.57 16.01 -5.36
CA ASN A 221 12.22 15.03 -4.34
C ASN A 221 11.52 15.70 -3.16
N LEU A 222 10.21 15.50 -2.99
CA LEU A 222 9.46 16.05 -1.86
C LEU A 222 9.44 15.11 -0.65
N LEU A 223 9.74 13.82 -0.85
CA LEU A 223 9.61 12.78 0.17
C LEU A 223 10.84 12.65 1.06
N GLY A 224 12.02 13.03 0.56
CA GLY A 224 13.29 12.65 1.14
C GLY A 224 13.55 11.15 0.99
N THR A 225 14.32 10.55 1.89
CA THR A 225 14.63 9.11 1.88
C THR A 225 13.65 8.29 2.71
N ALA A 226 13.56 6.99 2.44
CA ALA A 226 12.81 6.01 3.22
C ALA A 226 13.70 4.78 3.51
N SER A 227 13.54 4.17 4.68
CA SER A 227 14.17 2.86 4.98
C SER A 227 13.39 1.74 4.30
N VAL A 228 12.05 1.82 4.37
CA VAL A 228 11.13 0.84 3.79
C VAL A 228 10.05 1.54 2.99
N TYR A 229 9.76 1.02 1.79
CA TYR A 229 8.69 1.49 0.91
C TYR A 229 7.67 0.37 0.70
N LEU A 230 6.40 0.61 1.05
CA LEU A 230 5.29 -0.23 0.60
C LEU A 230 4.94 0.20 -0.82
N ILE A 231 5.22 -0.67 -1.80
CA ILE A 231 5.06 -0.38 -3.22
C ILE A 231 3.61 0.01 -3.50
N ALA A 232 3.42 1.20 -4.07
CA ALA A 232 2.11 1.72 -4.37
C ALA A 232 1.34 0.82 -5.35
N HIS A 233 0.01 0.81 -5.23
CA HIS A 233 -0.90 0.09 -6.12
C HIS A 233 -0.55 -1.39 -6.26
N HIS A 234 -0.10 -2.00 -5.15
CA HIS A 234 0.29 -3.42 -5.09
C HIS A 234 1.38 -3.82 -6.09
N GLY A 235 2.12 -2.85 -6.63
CA GLY A 235 3.04 -3.06 -7.75
C GLY A 235 2.34 -3.36 -9.08
N ASP A 236 1.24 -2.68 -9.39
CA ASP A 236 0.63 -2.71 -10.72
C ASP A 236 1.42 -1.86 -11.74
N TYR A 237 1.03 -1.89 -13.01
CA TYR A 237 1.80 -1.31 -14.11
C TYR A 237 1.98 0.22 -14.02
N ASP A 238 1.05 0.95 -13.40
CA ASP A 238 0.91 2.41 -13.40
C ASP A 238 1.59 3.12 -12.20
N SER A 239 2.13 2.36 -11.23
CA SER A 239 2.90 2.88 -10.09
C SER A 239 4.41 2.65 -10.22
N ASN A 240 4.86 2.15 -11.38
CA ASN A 240 6.25 1.79 -11.65
C ASN A 240 7.07 3.00 -12.06
N LEU A 241 7.62 3.68 -11.06
CA LEU A 241 8.35 4.93 -11.25
C LEU A 241 9.82 4.78 -10.80
N PRO A 242 10.79 4.53 -11.71
CA PRO A 242 12.21 4.45 -11.33
C PRO A 242 12.73 5.68 -10.56
N ALA A 243 12.26 6.87 -10.92
CA ALA A 243 12.61 8.11 -10.23
C ALA A 243 12.19 8.13 -8.76
N LEU A 244 11.13 7.40 -8.38
CA LEU A 244 10.71 7.25 -6.98
C LEU A 244 11.73 6.42 -6.19
N TYR A 245 12.22 5.32 -6.77
CA TYR A 245 13.22 4.48 -6.11
C TYR A 245 14.57 5.20 -5.99
N ASP A 246 14.93 6.05 -6.95
CA ASP A 246 16.10 6.92 -6.84
C ASP A 246 15.91 8.07 -5.82
N ALA A 247 14.69 8.61 -5.72
CA ALA A 247 14.38 9.68 -4.76
C ALA A 247 14.44 9.16 -3.31
N VAL A 248 13.72 8.07 -3.02
CA VAL A 248 13.54 7.61 -1.65
C VAL A 248 14.61 6.62 -1.22
N ARG A 249 15.31 5.98 -2.17
CA ARG A 249 16.39 4.99 -1.96
C ARG A 249 16.06 3.99 -0.85
N PRO A 250 14.94 3.25 -0.97
CA PRO A 250 14.53 2.34 0.07
C PRO A 250 15.51 1.18 0.16
N ARG A 251 15.85 0.78 1.39
CA ARG A 251 16.62 -0.45 1.60
C ARG A 251 15.77 -1.68 1.33
N VAL A 252 14.49 -1.61 1.71
CA VAL A 252 13.52 -2.69 1.47
C VAL A 252 12.28 -2.15 0.78
N ALA A 253 11.80 -2.91 -0.21
CA ALA A 253 10.47 -2.73 -0.77
C ALA A 253 9.55 -3.88 -0.31
N ILE A 254 8.31 -3.56 0.06
CA ILE A 254 7.26 -4.52 0.38
C ILE A 254 6.20 -4.45 -0.71
N MET A 255 5.80 -5.59 -1.27
CA MET A 255 4.72 -5.68 -2.25
C MET A 255 3.52 -6.40 -1.64
N ASN A 256 2.39 -5.70 -1.53
CA ASN A 256 1.10 -6.24 -1.08
C ASN A 256 0.25 -6.77 -2.25
N ASN A 257 0.88 -7.47 -3.20
CA ASN A 257 0.18 -8.12 -4.30
C ASN A 257 -0.62 -9.34 -3.83
N GLY A 258 -1.61 -9.73 -4.62
CA GLY A 258 -2.29 -11.02 -4.51
C GLY A 258 -1.69 -12.05 -5.47
N VAL A 259 -2.37 -13.18 -5.61
CA VAL A 259 -1.97 -14.24 -6.58
C VAL A 259 -1.91 -13.70 -8.01
N ARG A 260 -2.84 -12.80 -8.37
CA ARG A 260 -2.98 -12.22 -9.72
C ARG A 260 -3.17 -10.71 -9.75
N LYS A 261 -3.70 -10.10 -8.68
CA LYS A 261 -3.85 -8.64 -8.61
C LYS A 261 -2.54 -8.01 -8.13
N GLY A 262 -2.15 -6.91 -8.76
CA GLY A 262 -0.83 -6.30 -8.56
C GLY A 262 0.30 -7.21 -9.02
N GLY A 263 1.53 -6.89 -8.65
CA GLY A 263 2.71 -7.66 -9.03
C GLY A 263 2.84 -7.80 -10.55
N ALA A 264 2.78 -6.69 -11.27
CA ALA A 264 3.05 -6.61 -12.69
C ALA A 264 4.54 -6.88 -12.97
N PRO A 265 4.92 -7.51 -14.10
CA PRO A 265 6.32 -7.78 -14.42
C PRO A 265 7.19 -6.52 -14.44
N GLU A 266 6.63 -5.37 -14.82
CA GLU A 266 7.27 -4.05 -14.82
C GLU A 266 7.64 -3.58 -13.40
N ALA A 267 6.80 -3.89 -12.40
CA ALA A 267 7.10 -3.57 -11.00
C ALA A 267 8.27 -4.38 -10.47
N PHE A 268 8.28 -5.69 -10.74
CA PHE A 268 9.42 -6.54 -10.41
C PHE A 268 10.70 -6.10 -11.12
N ALA A 269 10.60 -5.67 -12.39
CA ALA A 269 11.74 -5.16 -13.14
C ALA A 269 12.27 -3.86 -12.52
N THR A 270 11.39 -2.92 -12.17
CA THR A 270 11.75 -1.63 -11.56
C THR A 270 12.47 -1.83 -10.23
N VAL A 271 11.92 -2.68 -9.34
CA VAL A 271 12.57 -2.98 -8.06
C VAL A 271 13.95 -3.61 -8.28
N ARG A 272 14.08 -4.58 -9.20
CA ARG A 272 15.38 -5.22 -9.51
C ARG A 272 16.43 -4.28 -10.08
N GLN A 273 16.02 -3.28 -10.84
CA GLN A 273 16.92 -2.31 -11.44
C GLN A 273 17.31 -1.19 -10.46
N SER A 274 16.60 -1.10 -9.32
CA SER A 274 16.90 -0.15 -8.25
C SER A 274 17.94 -0.68 -7.26
N ALA A 275 18.38 0.17 -6.34
CA ALA A 275 19.34 -0.17 -5.29
C ALA A 275 18.71 -0.84 -4.05
N VAL A 276 17.48 -1.38 -4.17
CA VAL A 276 16.79 -2.08 -3.08
C VAL A 276 17.56 -3.35 -2.70
N GLU A 277 17.80 -3.54 -1.40
CA GLU A 277 18.50 -4.73 -0.88
C GLU A 277 17.62 -5.97 -0.98
N ASP A 278 16.33 -5.85 -0.64
CA ASP A 278 15.35 -6.94 -0.74
C ASP A 278 13.95 -6.47 -1.13
N LEU A 279 13.29 -7.34 -1.89
CA LEU A 279 11.86 -7.34 -2.09
C LEU A 279 11.20 -8.38 -1.19
N TRP A 280 10.27 -7.96 -0.35
CA TRP A 280 9.36 -8.86 0.35
C TRP A 280 7.96 -8.82 -0.26
N GLN A 281 7.26 -9.93 -0.24
CA GLN A 281 5.93 -10.06 -0.85
C GLN A 281 4.91 -10.63 0.13
N LEU A 282 3.68 -10.13 0.06
CA LEU A 282 2.56 -10.79 0.72
C LEU A 282 2.16 -12.05 -0.02
N HIS A 283 2.20 -12.06 -1.36
CA HIS A 283 1.80 -13.22 -2.13
C HIS A 283 2.77 -13.56 -3.27
N PHE A 284 2.95 -14.85 -3.55
CA PHE A 284 3.57 -15.30 -4.79
C PHE A 284 2.69 -14.86 -5.96
N SER A 285 3.23 -14.06 -6.88
CA SER A 285 2.54 -13.62 -8.10
C SER A 285 2.60 -14.72 -9.15
N ARG A 286 1.44 -15.01 -9.76
CA ARG A 286 1.28 -15.92 -10.91
C ARG A 286 1.08 -15.16 -12.22
N ASN A 287 1.36 -13.86 -12.24
CA ASN A 287 1.34 -13.09 -13.48
C ASN A 287 2.45 -13.56 -14.43
N GLU A 288 2.21 -13.46 -15.72
CA GLU A 288 3.19 -13.89 -16.72
C GLU A 288 4.43 -12.98 -16.69
N GLY A 289 5.62 -13.56 -16.90
CA GLY A 289 6.87 -12.81 -16.97
C GLY A 289 7.40 -12.29 -15.63
N VAL A 290 6.71 -12.56 -14.52
CA VAL A 290 7.20 -12.18 -13.19
C VAL A 290 8.29 -13.12 -12.74
N VAL A 291 9.27 -12.56 -12.05
CA VAL A 291 10.19 -13.35 -11.24
C VAL A 291 9.96 -12.85 -9.81
N ASN A 292 9.46 -13.73 -8.95
CA ASN A 292 9.18 -13.42 -7.55
C ASN A 292 10.49 -13.27 -6.74
N ALA A 293 10.36 -12.80 -5.51
CA ALA A 293 11.39 -12.87 -4.47
C ALA A 293 11.67 -14.35 -4.08
N PRO A 294 12.77 -14.63 -3.37
CA PRO A 294 13.00 -15.95 -2.79
C PRO A 294 11.86 -16.37 -1.84
N ASP A 295 11.57 -17.67 -1.73
CA ASP A 295 10.43 -18.20 -0.96
C ASP A 295 10.32 -17.65 0.46
N ASP A 296 11.44 -17.56 1.17
CA ASP A 296 11.52 -17.05 2.55
C ASP A 296 11.02 -15.60 2.70
N PHE A 297 11.06 -14.82 1.62
CA PHE A 297 10.62 -13.43 1.55
C PHE A 297 9.17 -13.28 1.11
N ILE A 298 8.45 -14.40 0.89
CA ILE A 298 7.05 -14.42 0.48
C ILE A 298 6.19 -15.00 1.62
N ALA A 299 5.23 -14.21 2.12
CA ALA A 299 4.35 -14.65 3.20
C ALA A 299 3.42 -15.78 2.75
N ASN A 300 2.79 -15.66 1.58
CA ASN A 300 1.80 -16.62 1.08
C ASN A 300 2.20 -17.13 -0.31
N VAL A 301 2.39 -18.44 -0.45
CA VAL A 301 2.90 -19.08 -1.69
C VAL A 301 1.86 -19.98 -2.37
N ASP A 302 0.68 -20.09 -1.77
CA ASP A 302 -0.41 -20.93 -2.26
C ASP A 302 -1.29 -20.20 -3.29
N ASP A 303 -2.60 -20.41 -3.25
CA ASP A 303 -3.61 -19.85 -4.15
C ASP A 303 -4.49 -18.78 -3.47
N GLY A 304 -4.06 -18.25 -2.33
CA GLY A 304 -4.81 -17.30 -1.51
C GLY A 304 -5.56 -17.98 -0.35
N SER A 305 -5.34 -19.27 -0.12
CA SER A 305 -6.01 -19.99 0.96
C SER A 305 -5.39 -19.69 2.34
N SER A 306 -4.15 -19.22 2.39
CA SER A 306 -3.52 -18.74 3.63
C SER A 306 -3.69 -17.22 3.85
N ALA A 307 -3.20 -16.75 4.99
CA ALA A 307 -3.36 -15.39 5.48
C ALA A 307 -2.18 -14.97 6.38
N TRP A 308 -0.98 -15.37 6.00
CA TRP A 308 0.25 -15.01 6.71
C TRP A 308 0.59 -13.54 6.46
N TRP A 309 1.16 -12.89 7.47
CA TRP A 309 1.60 -11.50 7.42
C TRP A 309 3.13 -11.41 7.46
N LEU A 310 3.63 -10.25 7.06
CA LEU A 310 5.00 -9.85 7.35
C LEU A 310 4.99 -8.88 8.52
N ARG A 311 5.87 -9.09 9.50
CA ARG A 311 6.02 -8.18 10.63
C ARG A 311 7.38 -7.50 10.59
N LEU A 312 7.36 -6.17 10.54
CA LEU A 312 8.51 -5.32 10.72
C LEU A 312 8.57 -4.77 12.15
N THR A 313 9.76 -4.76 12.74
CA THR A 313 10.05 -4.10 14.03
C THR A 313 11.23 -3.15 13.86
N ALA A 314 11.03 -1.85 14.08
CA ALA A 314 12.01 -0.80 13.85
C ALA A 314 12.37 -0.01 15.11
N ARG A 315 13.60 0.51 15.15
CA ARG A 315 14.17 1.28 16.26
C ARG A 315 14.60 2.68 15.78
N GLU A 316 14.81 3.57 16.75
CA GLU A 316 15.23 4.96 16.49
C GLU A 316 16.59 5.08 15.81
N ASP A 317 17.48 4.11 15.95
CA ASP A 317 18.78 4.10 15.28
C ASP A 317 18.69 3.79 13.77
N GLY A 318 17.49 3.55 13.24
CA GLY A 318 17.26 3.18 11.85
C GLY A 318 17.38 1.67 11.59
N SER A 319 17.75 0.87 12.60
CA SER A 319 17.75 -0.58 12.47
C SER A 319 16.33 -1.13 12.46
N PHE A 320 16.10 -2.17 11.67
CA PHE A 320 14.81 -2.86 11.65
C PHE A 320 14.98 -4.34 11.31
N ARG A 321 13.99 -5.14 11.68
CA ARG A 321 13.90 -6.57 11.36
C ARG A 321 12.57 -6.85 10.69
N ILE A 322 12.56 -7.69 9.67
CA ILE A 322 11.33 -8.23 9.08
C ILE A 322 11.26 -9.73 9.36
N VAL A 323 10.08 -10.21 9.72
CA VAL A 323 9.78 -11.61 10.00
C VAL A 323 8.62 -12.08 9.13
N ASN A 324 8.80 -13.22 8.47
CA ASN A 324 7.74 -13.93 7.77
C ASN A 324 6.95 -14.79 8.76
N SER A 325 5.65 -14.54 8.95
CA SER A 325 4.87 -15.34 9.92
C SER A 325 4.64 -16.78 9.49
N ARG A 326 4.76 -17.11 8.19
CA ARG A 326 4.60 -18.47 7.67
C ARG A 326 5.74 -19.39 8.11
N THR A 327 6.97 -18.91 8.00
CA THR A 327 8.18 -19.74 8.16
C THR A 327 8.97 -19.41 9.43
N GLY A 328 8.73 -18.25 10.03
CA GLY A 328 9.58 -17.69 11.07
C GLY A 328 10.91 -17.16 10.55
N PHE A 329 11.17 -17.23 9.23
CA PHE A 329 12.34 -16.62 8.62
C PHE A 329 12.34 -15.12 8.90
N SER A 330 13.54 -14.57 9.06
CA SER A 330 13.70 -13.17 9.38
C SER A 330 15.02 -12.63 8.88
N ARG A 331 15.01 -11.33 8.54
CA ARG A 331 16.22 -10.60 8.18
C ARG A 331 16.33 -9.32 8.99
N ASP A 332 17.54 -9.06 9.47
CA ASP A 332 17.91 -7.83 10.16
C ASP A 332 18.59 -6.87 9.20
N TYR A 333 18.27 -5.59 9.36
CA TYR A 333 18.81 -4.48 8.59
C TYR A 333 19.42 -3.49 9.58
N ALA A 334 20.74 -3.35 9.55
CA ALA A 334 21.47 -2.49 10.48
C ALA A 334 21.09 -1.01 10.29
N GLY A 335 21.06 -0.22 11.36
CA GLY A 335 20.85 1.22 11.22
C GLY A 335 22.00 1.86 10.42
N THR A 336 21.69 2.90 9.65
CA THR A 336 22.74 3.77 9.12
C THR A 336 23.21 4.64 10.28
N GLU A 337 24.49 4.54 10.66
CA GLU A 337 25.04 5.42 11.70
C GLU A 337 24.64 6.88 11.43
N PRO A 338 24.23 7.65 12.45
CA PRO A 338 24.03 9.07 12.26
C PRO A 338 25.36 9.66 11.78
N GLY A 339 25.40 10.13 10.53
CA GLY A 339 26.50 10.96 10.06
C GLY A 339 26.72 12.09 11.07
N PRO A 340 27.97 12.50 11.34
CA PRO A 340 28.27 13.44 12.42
C PRO A 340 27.39 14.66 12.28
N ALA A 341 26.63 14.95 13.35
CA ALA A 341 25.76 16.10 13.42
C ALA A 341 26.56 17.32 12.93
N ALA A 342 26.05 17.99 11.89
CA ALA A 342 26.59 19.26 11.46
C ALA A 342 26.46 20.22 12.65
N SER A 343 27.54 20.32 13.43
CA SER A 343 27.65 21.29 14.50
C SER A 343 27.66 22.66 13.83
N GLY A 344 26.50 23.30 13.83
CA GLY A 344 26.38 24.72 13.57
C GLY A 344 27.17 25.47 14.63
N SER A 345 28.45 25.69 14.36
CA SER A 345 29.25 26.66 15.12
C SER A 345 28.80 28.05 14.68
N ALA A 346 27.91 28.62 15.47
CA ALA A 346 27.70 30.06 15.49
C ALA A 346 29.01 30.72 15.92
N GLN A 347 29.77 31.28 14.97
CA GLN A 347 30.82 32.24 15.27
C GLN A 347 30.32 33.66 15.01
N ALA A 348 30.03 34.33 16.12
CA ALA A 348 29.83 35.77 16.16
C ALA A 348 31.17 36.49 15.93
N GLY A 349 31.22 37.25 14.83
CA GLY A 349 31.91 38.53 14.59
C GLY A 349 33.32 38.80 15.14
N ARG A 350 34.20 39.29 14.25
CA ARG A 350 34.83 40.61 14.37
C ARG A 350 35.49 41.06 13.06
N ALA A 351 35.30 42.34 12.76
CA ALA A 351 35.83 43.06 11.60
C ALA A 351 37.32 43.42 11.77
N GLY A 352 38.04 43.57 10.64
CA GLY A 352 39.28 44.34 10.56
C GLY A 352 40.13 44.07 9.30
N PRO A 353 40.70 45.07 8.62
CA PRO A 353 40.94 45.04 7.17
C PRO A 353 42.43 45.00 6.75
N THR A 354 42.70 44.58 5.51
CA THR A 354 43.84 44.89 4.59
C THR A 354 43.94 43.73 3.58
N GLY A 355 44.20 43.80 2.28
CA GLY A 355 44.68 44.82 1.36
C GLY A 355 45.46 44.10 0.24
N ARG A 356 45.31 44.54 -1.03
CA ARG A 356 46.11 44.23 -2.25
C ARG A 356 45.86 42.87 -2.93
N ARG A 357 45.29 42.87 -4.16
CA ARG A 357 45.93 42.93 -5.51
C ARG A 357 46.92 41.78 -5.77
N THR A 358 46.61 40.87 -6.71
CA THR A 358 47.08 40.86 -8.12
C THR A 358 46.51 39.66 -8.90
N ASP A 359 46.52 39.82 -10.22
CA ASP A 359 45.89 39.09 -11.34
C ASP A 359 46.80 37.90 -11.85
N PRO A 360 46.69 37.38 -13.10
CA PRO A 360 46.05 36.12 -13.53
C PRO A 360 47.00 35.06 -14.16
N ARG A 361 46.38 33.98 -14.68
CA ARG A 361 46.78 33.05 -15.77
C ARG A 361 47.42 31.71 -15.38
N LEU A 362 46.84 30.65 -15.95
CA LEU A 362 47.43 29.49 -16.67
C LEU A 362 46.27 28.52 -16.96
N GLN A 363 45.65 28.47 -18.15
CA GLN A 363 46.09 28.00 -19.46
C GLN A 363 46.21 26.46 -19.59
N GLN A 364 45.22 25.90 -20.29
CA GLN A 364 45.22 24.79 -21.26
C GLN A 364 45.74 23.39 -20.89
N GLY A 365 44.92 22.39 -21.27
CA GLY A 365 45.33 21.00 -21.50
C GLY A 365 44.19 20.18 -22.12
N TYR A 366 44.35 19.84 -23.40
CA TYR A 366 43.44 19.04 -24.24
C TYR A 366 43.32 17.57 -23.80
N GLY A 367 42.21 16.92 -24.17
CA GLY A 367 42.07 15.46 -24.13
C GLY A 367 40.75 14.97 -24.71
N GLU A 368 40.67 14.87 -26.03
CA GLU A 368 39.62 14.11 -26.73
C GLU A 368 39.79 12.60 -26.46
N GLY A 369 38.68 11.89 -26.29
CA GLY A 369 38.65 10.44 -26.11
C GLY A 369 37.33 9.86 -26.59
N LEU A 370 37.42 9.11 -27.70
CA LEU A 370 36.35 8.59 -28.54
C LEU A 370 35.49 7.50 -27.90
N ALA A 371 34.20 7.51 -28.25
CA ALA A 371 33.24 6.43 -28.01
C ALA A 371 33.42 5.24 -28.97
N PRO A 372 33.16 3.98 -28.56
CA PRO A 372 33.08 2.85 -29.47
C PRO A 372 31.63 2.61 -30.02
N PRO A 373 31.50 2.00 -31.21
CA PRO A 373 30.24 1.95 -31.96
C PRO A 373 29.35 0.74 -31.64
N LEU A 374 28.05 0.95 -31.81
CA LEU A 374 26.99 -0.06 -31.87
C LEU A 374 27.11 -0.90 -33.15
N SER A 375 26.95 -2.22 -33.01
CA SER A 375 26.85 -3.17 -34.11
C SER A 375 25.50 -3.89 -34.03
N CYS A 376 24.65 -3.68 -35.04
CA CYS A 376 23.49 -4.52 -35.34
C CYS A 376 23.93 -5.71 -36.20
N SER A 377 23.58 -6.93 -35.81
CA SER A 377 23.65 -8.10 -36.68
C SER A 377 22.26 -8.69 -36.89
N THR A 378 21.87 -8.73 -38.17
CA THR A 378 20.76 -9.51 -38.72
C THR A 378 21.05 -11.01 -38.61
N VAL A 379 20.08 -11.80 -38.14
CA VAL A 379 20.06 -13.25 -38.35
C VAL A 379 18.88 -13.61 -39.26
N ARG A 380 19.20 -14.26 -40.37
CA ARG A 380 18.26 -14.87 -41.32
C ARG A 380 17.78 -16.21 -40.80
N GLY A 381 16.59 -16.59 -41.27
CA GLY A 381 15.79 -17.71 -40.79
C GLY A 381 16.30 -19.10 -41.10
N HIS A 382 15.63 -20.06 -40.47
CA HIS A 382 15.54 -21.45 -40.91
C HIS A 382 14.06 -21.85 -40.98
N GLU A 383 13.62 -22.21 -42.19
CA GLU A 383 12.39 -22.95 -42.45
C GLU A 383 12.56 -24.41 -42.04
N HIS A 384 11.52 -25.02 -41.47
CA HIS A 384 11.18 -26.42 -41.73
C HIS A 384 9.67 -26.68 -41.60
N ASP A 385 9.08 -26.87 -42.78
CA ASP A 385 8.13 -27.89 -43.22
C ASP A 385 6.75 -28.15 -42.56
N ARG A 386 5.81 -28.45 -43.45
CA ARG A 386 4.34 -28.51 -43.35
C ARG A 386 3.82 -29.92 -43.07
N ARG A 387 2.58 -30.01 -42.56
CA ARG A 387 1.45 -30.93 -42.89
C ARG A 387 0.39 -30.79 -41.77
N ALA A 388 -0.94 -30.82 -41.93
CA ALA A 388 -1.90 -30.86 -43.03
C ALA A 388 -3.29 -30.50 -42.44
N GLY A 389 -4.22 -29.97 -43.26
CA GLY A 389 -5.60 -29.59 -42.87
C GLY A 389 -6.57 -30.77 -42.67
N PRO A 390 -7.91 -30.54 -42.58
CA PRO A 390 -8.72 -29.99 -43.69
C PRO A 390 -9.76 -28.90 -43.28
N ARG A 391 -9.86 -27.78 -44.03
CA ARG A 391 -10.88 -27.42 -45.05
C ARG A 391 -12.36 -27.40 -44.59
N PHE A 392 -12.95 -26.21 -44.60
CA PHE A 392 -14.27 -25.95 -45.22
C PHE A 392 -14.30 -24.58 -45.94
N LEU A 393 -15.18 -24.53 -46.94
CA LEU A 393 -15.25 -23.68 -48.14
C LEU A 393 -15.77 -22.24 -47.90
N ARG A 394 -15.08 -21.23 -48.46
CA ARG A 394 -15.46 -20.37 -49.61
C ARG A 394 -16.80 -19.61 -49.56
N SER A 395 -16.71 -18.29 -49.49
CA SER A 395 -17.12 -17.29 -50.52
C SER A 395 -16.73 -15.90 -49.98
N GLY A 396 -16.27 -14.87 -50.69
CA GLY A 396 -16.00 -14.60 -52.10
C GLY A 396 -15.77 -13.08 -52.23
N PHE A 397 -14.51 -12.70 -52.49
CA PHE A 397 -13.88 -11.49 -53.10
C PHE A 397 -14.77 -10.39 -53.76
N PRO A 398 -14.21 -9.22 -54.20
CA PRO A 398 -13.37 -8.21 -53.51
C PRO A 398 -13.73 -6.76 -53.95
N CYS A 399 -12.97 -5.74 -53.51
CA CYS A 399 -12.36 -4.75 -54.43
C CYS A 399 -11.46 -3.72 -53.73
N ARG A 400 -10.37 -3.39 -54.43
CA ARG A 400 -9.30 -2.44 -54.09
C ARG A 400 -9.77 -0.99 -54.26
N GLY A 401 -9.11 -0.03 -53.60
CA GLY A 401 -9.24 1.39 -53.93
C GLY A 401 -8.39 2.34 -53.10
N ALA A 402 -7.25 2.72 -53.65
CA ALA A 402 -6.26 3.74 -53.30
C ALA A 402 -6.64 4.94 -52.39
N ALA A 403 -5.62 5.35 -51.62
CA ALA A 403 -5.50 6.61 -50.92
C ALA A 403 -5.60 7.86 -51.84
N ARG A 404 -6.24 8.92 -51.33
CA ARG A 404 -5.92 10.31 -51.68
C ARG A 404 -6.05 11.21 -50.44
N ARG A 405 -4.98 11.96 -50.17
CA ARG A 405 -4.98 13.15 -49.31
C ARG A 405 -5.69 14.30 -50.03
N CYS A 406 -6.51 15.07 -49.32
CA CYS A 406 -6.85 16.45 -49.67
C CYS A 406 -6.70 17.32 -48.42
N GLN A 407 -5.80 18.31 -48.49
CA GLN A 407 -5.82 19.51 -47.65
C GLN A 407 -6.84 20.50 -48.23
N GLY A 408 -7.56 21.25 -47.39
CA GLY A 408 -8.36 22.38 -47.87
C GLY A 408 -9.42 22.96 -46.93
N ARG A 409 -8.97 23.85 -46.04
CA ARG A 409 -9.61 25.08 -45.49
C ARG A 409 -10.94 25.05 -44.70
N ALA A 410 -10.88 25.89 -43.67
CA ALA A 410 -11.89 26.31 -42.71
C ALA A 410 -13.21 26.82 -43.30
N GLY A 411 -14.31 26.41 -42.68
CA GLY A 411 -15.64 27.02 -42.79
C GLY A 411 -16.36 26.89 -41.45
N ARG A 412 -16.79 28.03 -40.89
CA ARG A 412 -17.55 28.13 -39.64
C ARG A 412 -18.95 27.54 -39.84
N LEU A 413 -19.37 26.63 -38.96
CA LEU A 413 -20.77 26.21 -38.82
C LEU A 413 -21.22 26.43 -37.38
N ARG A 414 -22.36 27.14 -37.23
CA ARG A 414 -23.02 27.48 -35.96
C ARG A 414 -23.80 26.28 -35.40
N PRO A 415 -24.00 26.20 -34.07
CA PRO A 415 -24.63 25.06 -33.42
C PRO A 415 -26.16 25.03 -33.60
N LEU A 416 -26.70 23.84 -33.82
CA LEU A 416 -28.13 23.52 -33.74
C LEU A 416 -28.51 23.15 -32.28
N PRO A 417 -29.73 23.47 -31.82
CA PRO A 417 -30.15 23.27 -30.42
C PRO A 417 -30.51 21.80 -30.10
N PRO A 418 -30.50 21.40 -28.83
CA PRO A 418 -30.64 19.99 -28.43
C PRO A 418 -32.09 19.49 -28.55
N ALA A 419 -32.23 18.27 -29.07
CA ALA A 419 -33.47 17.50 -29.04
C ALA A 419 -33.73 16.98 -27.62
N ARG A 420 -34.95 17.21 -27.14
CA ARG A 420 -35.46 16.70 -25.86
C ARG A 420 -35.81 15.22 -26.01
N HIS A 421 -35.23 14.37 -25.16
CA HIS A 421 -35.79 13.05 -24.87
C HIS A 421 -36.16 13.01 -23.39
N GLU A 422 -37.47 13.05 -23.15
CA GLU A 422 -38.09 12.75 -21.87
C GLU A 422 -38.15 11.22 -21.70
N HIS A 423 -37.50 10.68 -20.67
CA HIS A 423 -37.81 9.34 -20.17
C HIS A 423 -38.20 9.44 -18.69
N ARG A 424 -39.50 9.35 -18.43
CA ARG A 424 -40.07 9.11 -17.10
C ARG A 424 -39.97 7.62 -16.78
N CYS A 425 -39.58 7.32 -15.54
CA CYS A 425 -39.66 6.00 -14.93
C CYS A 425 -41.11 5.65 -14.53
N ALA A 426 -41.49 4.38 -14.65
CA ALA A 426 -42.47 3.72 -13.80
C ALA A 426 -42.29 2.17 -13.85
N PRO A 427 -42.67 1.43 -12.80
CA PRO A 427 -42.21 0.07 -12.52
C PRO A 427 -43.16 -1.02 -13.05
N GLU A 428 -42.64 -2.18 -13.44
CA GLU A 428 -43.46 -3.37 -13.67
C GLU A 428 -43.55 -4.26 -12.41
N VAL A 429 -44.78 -4.46 -11.97
CA VAL A 429 -45.22 -5.41 -10.96
C VAL A 429 -45.98 -6.54 -11.66
N LEU A 430 -45.54 -7.78 -11.37
CA LEU A 430 -46.26 -9.06 -11.30
C LEU A 430 -47.44 -9.32 -12.26
N GLY A 431 -47.26 -10.35 -13.10
CA GLY A 431 -48.35 -11.08 -13.78
C GLY A 431 -48.10 -12.59 -13.75
N ARG A 432 -48.88 -13.31 -12.95
CA ARG A 432 -48.93 -14.79 -12.84
C ARG A 432 -49.35 -15.45 -14.16
N SER A 433 -48.85 -16.66 -14.40
CA SER A 433 -49.61 -17.72 -15.09
C SER A 433 -49.28 -19.07 -14.46
N ALA A 434 -50.32 -19.74 -13.98
CA ALA A 434 -50.32 -21.02 -13.31
C ALA A 434 -50.63 -22.18 -14.28
N ARG A 435 -50.08 -23.36 -13.98
CA ARG A 435 -50.56 -24.76 -14.19
C ARG A 435 -49.47 -25.62 -13.52
N GLY A 436 -49.64 -26.27 -12.36
CA GLY A 436 -50.63 -27.31 -12.02
C GLY A 436 -50.19 -28.61 -12.71
N THR A 437 -49.46 -29.54 -12.07
CA THR A 437 -49.90 -30.64 -11.18
C THR A 437 -48.62 -31.30 -10.59
N GLY A 438 -48.50 -31.94 -9.42
CA GLY A 438 -49.39 -32.41 -8.35
C GLY A 438 -48.51 -33.23 -7.37
N ASP A 439 -48.87 -33.16 -6.09
CA ASP A 439 -48.65 -34.09 -4.96
C ASP A 439 -47.51 -35.13 -4.98
N ASP A 440 -46.63 -35.09 -3.97
CA ASP A 440 -46.75 -36.04 -2.85
C ASP A 440 -45.80 -35.70 -1.69
N ALA A 441 -46.37 -35.61 -0.49
CA ALA A 441 -45.65 -35.50 0.76
C ALA A 441 -45.33 -36.90 1.32
N ARG A 442 -44.11 -37.11 1.81
CA ARG A 442 -43.83 -38.08 2.89
C ARG A 442 -42.53 -37.75 3.61
N ALA A 443 -42.68 -37.48 4.91
CA ALA A 443 -41.62 -37.43 5.89
C ALA A 443 -41.02 -38.83 6.11
N VAL A 444 -39.69 -38.92 6.22
CA VAL A 444 -38.99 -40.02 6.89
C VAL A 444 -37.83 -39.46 7.71
N SER A 445 -37.82 -39.87 8.97
CA SER A 445 -36.84 -39.65 10.02
C SER A 445 -35.51 -40.41 9.79
N GLY A 446 -34.44 -39.91 10.40
CA GLY A 446 -33.45 -40.77 11.08
C GLY A 446 -32.00 -40.64 10.63
N ASP A 447 -31.13 -40.41 11.64
CA ASP A 447 -29.73 -40.87 11.78
C ASP A 447 -28.69 -40.31 10.78
N ARG A 448 -27.46 -39.89 11.14
CA ARG A 448 -26.63 -39.92 12.36
C ARG A 448 -25.49 -38.91 12.15
N ILE A 449 -25.10 -38.22 13.22
CA ILE A 449 -23.87 -37.41 13.32
C ILE A 449 -22.81 -38.23 14.06
N PRO A 450 -21.53 -38.28 13.63
CA PRO A 450 -20.44 -38.68 14.50
C PRO A 450 -19.68 -37.46 15.05
N GLN A 451 -19.71 -37.31 16.38
CA GLN A 451 -18.76 -36.52 17.16
C GLN A 451 -17.50 -37.36 17.48
N ARG A 452 -16.32 -36.71 17.48
CA ARG A 452 -15.07 -36.95 18.25
C ARG A 452 -13.98 -36.06 17.59
N LEU A 453 -13.15 -35.25 18.24
CA LEU A 453 -12.48 -35.33 19.53
C LEU A 453 -12.21 -33.93 20.13
N ARG A 454 -12.31 -33.83 21.47
CA ARG A 454 -11.56 -32.89 22.32
C ARG A 454 -10.99 -33.67 23.51
N ALA A 455 -9.69 -33.55 23.74
CA ALA A 455 -9.00 -33.69 25.03
C ALA A 455 -7.63 -32.99 24.84
N ALA A 456 -7.43 -31.76 25.31
CA ALA A 456 -7.10 -31.37 26.69
C ALA A 456 -5.68 -31.81 27.09
N ALA A 457 -4.75 -30.86 27.02
CA ALA A 457 -3.42 -30.91 27.62
C ALA A 457 -3.32 -29.76 28.64
N ALA A 458 -3.20 -30.12 29.92
CA ALA A 458 -2.70 -29.28 30.99
C ALA A 458 -2.13 -30.21 32.07
N GLY A 459 -0.83 -30.08 32.37
CA GLY A 459 -0.22 -30.56 33.62
C GLY A 459 -0.64 -29.67 34.81
N PRO A 460 -0.07 -29.81 36.03
CA PRO A 460 1.38 -30.01 36.24
C PRO A 460 1.81 -30.89 37.46
N SER A 461 3.14 -31.06 37.56
CA SER A 461 4.00 -31.13 38.77
C SER A 461 3.76 -32.18 39.87
N GLY A 462 4.70 -33.14 39.96
CA GLY A 462 5.71 -33.27 41.03
C GLY A 462 5.27 -33.69 42.45
N ALA A 463 5.77 -34.84 42.91
CA ALA A 463 6.48 -35.03 44.20
C ALA A 463 6.90 -36.51 44.39
N GLU A 464 8.06 -36.69 45.01
CA GLU A 464 8.73 -37.92 45.44
C GLU A 464 7.92 -38.72 46.49
N ASP A 465 8.06 -40.05 46.52
CA ASP A 465 8.81 -40.79 47.58
C ASP A 465 8.44 -42.28 47.72
N HIS A 466 9.51 -43.06 47.93
CA HIS A 466 9.71 -44.28 48.73
C HIS A 466 8.81 -45.54 48.69
N HIS A 467 9.50 -46.66 48.43
CA HIS A 467 9.49 -47.99 49.06
C HIS A 467 8.20 -48.57 49.70
N GLY A 468 7.90 -49.80 49.28
CA GLY A 468 7.06 -50.77 49.96
C GLY A 468 6.80 -51.98 49.08
#